data_AF-A0A6I2GNS3-F1
#
_entry.id   AF-A0A6I2GNS3-F1
#
_cell.length_a   1.000
_cell.length_b   1.000
_cell.length_c   1.000
_cell.angle_alpha   90.00
_cell.angle_beta   90.00
_cell.angle_gamma   90.00
#
_symmetry.space_group_name_H-M   'P 1'
#
loop_
_entity.id
_entity.type
_entity.pdbx_description
1 polymer ?
#
loop_
_entity_poly.entity_id
_entity_poly.type
_entity_poly.pdbx_seq_one_letter_code
_entity_poly.pdbx_strand_id
1 'polypeptide(L)'
;MSPSCRSGALLCALLVLACVTPADRARDLVRRGQYTPALQQYDQLVAQHPGDAALVAERDQARRAALVDRVRRASTLREAGNEAGSIEVLREALSRRDAWEPSLDALTRALLASELEAQGRALREDVLGRLKSGGPLRAERALAAHAEALRIAELAPVGEALGASIRAAGQETCAALQRDPGLQGPYGTWWVARSCAHWQVTLAPVALPGLMGGLSLDGALSGAPPAPLERLGQVFRSSPWYDASAADVAHARLSGRYTAQLTRTQVTAQHAYSVMVPYTDRESYQESRQVPYQATESYTEQVPYTTSESYSYSCGSNRTCTGSRPVTHYRTEYRTRQVTRYRTEYETKWRDVTRHRSEARVYSFPAEKLTADYAAEALLTVVLAAREAEPLQLEAKGELQRSELEYAESNPAMNLAPHASTLPAGPVWVEGVYGELEARLRSALQERWAAAHCQQPRYALEDAARCAYGASAPPAAVAQALASALGEDPEHLDALRGR
;
A
#
# COMPACT_ATOMS: atom_id res chain seq x y z
N MET A 1 -43.98 20.44 68.41
CA MET A 1 -44.24 21.83 68.83
C MET A 1 -44.31 22.70 67.59
N SER A 2 -45.30 23.58 67.49
CA SER A 2 -45.33 24.72 66.55
C SER A 2 -44.45 25.86 67.10
N PRO A 3 -44.26 27.01 66.41
CA PRO A 3 -44.61 27.43 65.03
C PRO A 3 -43.29 27.70 64.21
N SER A 4 -43.16 28.45 63.10
CA SER A 4 -43.83 29.67 62.60
C SER A 4 -43.63 29.93 61.09
N CYS A 5 -44.46 30.80 60.54
CA CYS A 5 -44.55 31.16 59.11
C CYS A 5 -43.37 32.00 58.56
N ARG A 6 -43.19 31.96 57.23
CA ARG A 6 -43.16 33.18 56.39
C ARG A 6 -43.50 32.91 54.92
N SER A 7 -44.43 33.69 54.39
CA SER A 7 -44.62 33.94 52.94
C SER A 7 -43.42 34.75 52.41
N GLY A 8 -43.14 34.85 51.11
CA GLY A 8 -43.82 34.30 49.93
C GLY A 8 -43.74 35.30 48.77
N ALA A 9 -43.24 34.88 47.61
CA ALA A 9 -43.09 35.74 46.43
C ALA A 9 -43.24 34.92 45.14
N LEU A 10 -44.40 35.02 44.49
CA LEU A 10 -44.62 34.47 43.15
C LEU A 10 -44.07 35.46 42.11
N LEU A 11 -43.15 35.04 41.25
CA LEU A 11 -42.61 35.88 40.18
C LEU A 11 -43.09 35.35 38.81
N CYS A 12 -44.24 35.84 38.35
CA CYS A 12 -44.80 35.46 37.05
C CYS A 12 -44.07 36.16 35.89
N ALA A 13 -42.99 35.56 35.41
CA ALA A 13 -42.36 35.95 34.15
C ALA A 13 -43.14 35.39 32.95
N LEU A 14 -43.97 36.23 32.31
CA LEU A 14 -44.69 35.89 31.09
C LEU A 14 -43.73 35.81 29.90
N LEU A 15 -43.20 34.61 29.65
CA LEU A 15 -42.42 34.30 28.46
C LEU A 15 -43.31 34.31 27.22
N VAL A 16 -43.19 35.37 26.41
CA VAL A 16 -43.78 35.43 25.07
C VAL A 16 -42.95 34.53 24.13
N LEU A 17 -43.22 33.23 24.18
CA LEU A 17 -42.71 32.25 23.22
C LEU A 17 -43.39 32.49 21.87
N ALA A 18 -42.78 33.35 21.05
CA ALA A 18 -43.21 33.53 19.66
C ALA A 18 -43.13 32.19 18.93
N CYS A 19 -44.27 31.67 18.48
CA CYS A 19 -44.39 30.37 17.83
C CYS A 19 -43.81 30.41 16.41
N VAL A 20 -42.48 30.35 16.29
CA VAL A 20 -41.77 30.25 15.01
C VAL A 20 -42.21 28.97 14.31
N THR A 21 -43.00 29.10 13.24
CA THR A 21 -43.48 27.94 12.48
C THR A 21 -42.30 27.28 11.74
N PRO A 22 -42.43 26.01 11.32
CA PRO A 22 -41.42 25.38 10.45
C PRO A 22 -41.21 26.14 9.14
N ALA A 23 -42.26 26.76 8.58
CA ALA A 23 -42.15 27.62 7.41
C ALA A 23 -41.34 28.89 7.71
N ASP A 24 -41.56 29.55 8.84
CA ASP A 24 -40.78 30.73 9.24
C ASP A 24 -39.30 30.40 9.47
N ARG A 25 -39.01 29.20 9.96
CA ARG A 25 -37.63 28.67 10.06
C ARG A 25 -37.02 28.45 8.67
N ALA A 26 -37.75 27.85 7.74
CA ALA A 26 -37.29 27.65 6.37
C ALA A 26 -37.04 28.99 5.64
N ARG A 27 -37.94 29.96 5.80
CA ARG A 27 -37.79 31.36 5.33
C ARG A 27 -36.55 32.03 5.93
N ASP A 28 -36.28 31.82 7.22
CA ASP A 28 -35.10 32.38 7.88
C ASP A 28 -33.79 31.76 7.41
N LEU A 29 -33.77 30.46 7.14
CA LEU A 29 -32.62 29.78 6.53
C LEU A 29 -32.35 30.33 5.11
N VAL A 30 -33.37 30.58 4.29
CA VAL A 30 -33.21 31.26 2.98
C VAL A 30 -32.61 32.66 3.16
N ARG A 31 -33.11 33.48 4.10
CA ARG A 31 -32.57 34.82 4.38
C ARG A 31 -31.10 34.81 4.81
N ARG A 32 -30.63 33.71 5.42
CA ARG A 32 -29.22 33.51 5.83
C ARG A 32 -28.35 32.84 4.74
N GLY A 33 -28.87 32.62 3.53
CA GLY A 33 -28.17 31.88 2.47
C GLY A 33 -27.99 30.38 2.74
N GLN A 34 -28.67 29.83 3.76
CA GLN A 34 -28.57 28.43 4.16
C GLN A 34 -29.56 27.58 3.35
N TYR A 35 -29.40 27.59 2.03
CA TYR A 35 -30.37 27.02 1.10
C TYR A 35 -30.58 25.51 1.25
N THR A 36 -29.53 24.73 1.50
CA THR A 36 -29.64 23.25 1.64
C THR A 36 -30.58 22.83 2.79
N PRO A 37 -30.41 23.28 4.05
CA PRO A 37 -31.35 22.94 5.12
C PRO A 37 -32.72 23.65 4.97
N ALA A 38 -32.78 24.81 4.30
CA ALA A 38 -34.07 25.45 3.98
C ALA A 38 -34.91 24.56 3.04
N LEU A 39 -34.29 24.06 1.96
CA LEU A 39 -34.93 23.20 0.98
C LEU A 39 -35.39 21.88 1.61
N GLN A 40 -34.58 21.26 2.46
CA GLN A 40 -35.00 20.06 3.21
C GLN A 40 -36.25 20.31 4.07
N GLN A 41 -36.39 21.50 4.69
CA GLN A 41 -37.60 21.85 5.45
C GLN A 41 -38.80 22.10 4.53
N TYR A 42 -38.62 22.80 3.40
CA TYR A 42 -39.72 22.99 2.45
C TYR A 42 -40.17 21.70 1.75
N ASP A 43 -39.25 20.81 1.37
CA ASP A 43 -39.58 19.50 0.79
C ASP A 43 -40.37 18.64 1.79
N GLN A 44 -40.01 18.66 3.08
CA GLN A 44 -40.79 18.03 4.16
C GLN A 44 -42.17 18.66 4.35
N LEU A 45 -42.28 19.99 4.31
CA LEU A 45 -43.55 20.70 4.49
C LEU A 45 -44.51 20.48 3.32
N VAL A 46 -44.02 20.49 2.08
CA VAL A 46 -44.84 20.16 0.90
C VAL A 46 -45.25 18.69 0.90
N ALA A 47 -44.42 17.77 1.42
CA ALA A 47 -44.82 16.37 1.60
C ALA A 47 -45.92 16.19 2.67
N GLN A 48 -45.95 17.03 3.70
CA GLN A 48 -47.00 17.05 4.73
C GLN A 48 -48.28 17.76 4.26
N HIS A 49 -48.14 18.75 3.36
CA HIS A 49 -49.23 19.60 2.87
C HIS A 49 -49.23 19.70 1.33
N PRO A 50 -49.47 18.59 0.60
CA PRO A 50 -49.30 18.54 -0.86
C PRO A 50 -50.28 19.40 -1.67
N GLY A 51 -51.33 19.94 -1.04
CA GLY A 51 -52.26 20.90 -1.64
C GLY A 51 -51.92 22.38 -1.38
N ASP A 52 -50.88 22.69 -0.61
CA ASP A 52 -50.52 24.07 -0.26
C ASP A 52 -49.68 24.72 -1.37
N ALA A 53 -50.35 25.47 -2.24
CA ALA A 53 -49.72 26.20 -3.33
C ALA A 53 -48.75 27.31 -2.87
N ALA A 54 -48.90 27.84 -1.65
CA ALA A 54 -47.99 28.85 -1.11
C ALA A 54 -46.68 28.21 -0.64
N LEU A 55 -46.73 27.06 0.07
CA LEU A 55 -45.54 26.29 0.42
C LEU A 55 -44.78 25.80 -0.82
N VAL A 56 -45.49 25.39 -1.88
CA VAL A 56 -44.86 25.05 -3.17
C VAL A 56 -44.17 26.27 -3.80
N ALA A 57 -44.83 27.43 -3.82
CA ALA A 57 -44.24 28.66 -4.37
C ALA A 57 -43.00 29.14 -3.58
N GLU A 58 -43.02 29.06 -2.25
CA GLU A 58 -41.89 29.42 -1.39
C GLU A 58 -40.71 28.43 -1.53
N ARG A 59 -40.99 27.13 -1.62
CA ARG A 59 -39.99 26.10 -1.95
C ARG A 59 -39.32 26.40 -3.28
N ASP A 60 -40.11 26.71 -4.30
CA ASP A 60 -39.60 26.91 -5.66
C ASP A 60 -38.86 28.25 -5.78
N GLN A 61 -39.25 29.28 -5.02
CA GLN A 61 -38.43 30.48 -4.83
C GLN A 61 -37.09 30.17 -4.14
N ALA A 62 -37.08 29.31 -3.12
CA ALA A 62 -35.85 28.87 -2.46
C ALA A 62 -34.94 28.06 -3.41
N ARG A 63 -35.51 27.23 -4.30
CA ARG A 63 -34.77 26.48 -5.34
C ARG A 63 -34.08 27.42 -6.32
N ARG A 64 -34.80 28.45 -6.82
CA ARG A 64 -34.22 29.48 -7.70
C ARG A 64 -33.11 30.28 -7.00
N ALA A 65 -33.34 30.72 -5.76
CA ALA A 65 -32.33 31.44 -4.98
C ALA A 65 -31.06 30.60 -4.73
N ALA A 66 -31.23 29.30 -4.42
CA ALA A 66 -30.12 28.35 -4.26
C ALA A 66 -29.30 28.19 -5.56
N LEU A 67 -29.97 28.13 -6.71
CA LEU A 67 -29.30 27.98 -8.01
C LEU A 67 -28.54 29.26 -8.39
N VAL A 68 -29.13 30.43 -8.16
CA VAL A 68 -28.47 31.75 -8.34
C VAL A 68 -27.22 31.88 -7.47
N ASP A 69 -27.27 31.44 -6.21
CA ASP A 69 -26.12 31.42 -5.30
C ASP A 69 -24.99 30.53 -5.82
N ARG A 70 -25.31 29.31 -6.26
CA ARG A 70 -24.30 28.39 -6.82
C ARG A 70 -23.66 28.91 -8.10
N VAL A 71 -24.44 29.49 -9.03
CA VAL A 71 -23.86 30.08 -10.26
C VAL A 71 -22.95 31.27 -9.93
N ARG A 72 -23.33 32.14 -8.99
CA ARG A 72 -22.45 33.22 -8.51
C ARG A 72 -21.16 32.68 -7.89
N ARG A 73 -21.25 31.63 -7.06
CA ARG A 73 -20.07 30.99 -6.47
C ARG A 73 -19.16 30.35 -7.53
N ALA A 74 -19.70 29.76 -8.59
CA ALA A 74 -18.91 29.28 -9.73
C ALA A 74 -18.18 30.44 -10.43
N SER A 75 -18.89 31.53 -10.74
CA SER A 75 -18.32 32.77 -11.33
C SER A 75 -17.14 33.30 -10.50
N THR A 76 -17.34 33.47 -9.18
CA THR A 76 -16.28 33.94 -8.27
C THR A 76 -15.08 32.99 -8.19
N LEU A 77 -15.30 31.67 -8.25
CA LEU A 77 -14.21 30.69 -8.26
C LEU A 77 -13.42 30.74 -9.59
N ARG A 78 -14.10 30.91 -10.73
CA ARG A 78 -13.47 31.12 -12.05
C ARG A 78 -12.65 32.42 -12.07
N GLU A 79 -13.23 33.52 -11.60
CA GLU A 79 -12.55 34.82 -11.48
C GLU A 79 -11.35 34.81 -10.53
N ALA A 80 -11.36 33.94 -9.53
CA ALA A 80 -10.22 33.70 -8.63
C ALA A 80 -9.19 32.68 -9.18
N GLY A 81 -9.37 32.17 -10.41
CA GLY A 81 -8.49 31.15 -11.02
C GLY A 81 -8.66 29.74 -10.44
N ASN A 82 -9.64 29.50 -9.57
CA ASN A 82 -9.96 28.17 -9.05
C ASN A 82 -10.98 27.47 -9.97
N GLU A 83 -10.49 27.12 -11.16
CA GLU A 83 -11.27 26.47 -12.21
C GLU A 83 -11.87 25.13 -11.76
N ALA A 84 -11.07 24.26 -11.13
CA ALA A 84 -11.54 22.96 -10.64
C ALA A 84 -12.73 23.08 -9.66
N GLY A 85 -12.64 23.99 -8.67
CA GLY A 85 -13.74 24.27 -7.74
C GLY A 85 -14.92 24.97 -8.40
N SER A 86 -14.69 25.79 -9.43
CA SER A 86 -15.75 26.42 -10.22
C SER A 86 -16.57 25.38 -10.99
N ILE A 87 -15.89 24.46 -11.68
CA ILE A 87 -16.49 23.34 -12.42
C ILE A 87 -17.25 22.38 -11.50
N GLU A 88 -16.72 22.08 -10.31
CA GLU A 88 -17.44 21.29 -9.30
C GLU A 88 -18.76 21.95 -8.87
N VAL A 89 -18.74 23.25 -8.53
CA VAL A 89 -19.93 24.00 -8.12
C VAL A 89 -20.93 24.14 -9.27
N LEU A 90 -20.45 24.32 -10.51
CA LEU A 90 -21.29 24.38 -11.70
C LEU A 90 -21.94 23.02 -12.02
N ARG A 91 -21.23 21.91 -11.83
CA ARG A 91 -21.78 20.56 -11.96
C ARG A 91 -22.87 20.28 -10.92
N GLU A 92 -22.72 20.75 -9.69
CA GLU A 92 -23.79 20.70 -8.68
C GLU A 92 -24.99 21.59 -9.07
N ALA A 93 -24.74 22.77 -9.65
CA ALA A 93 -25.79 23.66 -10.15
C ALA A 93 -26.60 23.03 -11.29
N LEU A 94 -25.96 22.34 -12.23
CA LEU A 94 -26.61 21.64 -13.34
C LEU A 94 -27.43 20.44 -12.85
N SER A 95 -26.85 19.59 -12.00
CA SER A 95 -27.58 18.47 -11.39
C SER A 95 -28.84 18.93 -10.63
N ARG A 96 -28.77 20.11 -9.99
CA ARG A 96 -29.93 20.76 -9.35
C ARG A 96 -30.91 21.38 -10.34
N ARG A 97 -30.44 21.95 -11.46
CA ARG A 97 -31.30 22.45 -12.54
C ARG A 97 -32.20 21.31 -13.02
N ASP A 98 -31.61 20.18 -13.36
CA ASP A 98 -32.32 19.04 -13.96
C ASP A 98 -33.36 18.45 -12.99
N ALA A 99 -33.03 18.38 -11.70
CA ALA A 99 -33.96 17.96 -10.65
C ALA A 99 -35.10 18.96 -10.36
N TRP A 100 -34.97 20.22 -10.79
CA TRP A 100 -35.89 21.33 -10.45
C TRP A 100 -36.52 22.02 -11.67
N GLU A 101 -36.27 21.55 -12.89
CA GLU A 101 -36.52 22.28 -14.15
C GLU A 101 -37.90 22.99 -14.24
N PRO A 102 -39.05 22.35 -13.91
CA PRO A 102 -40.37 22.99 -14.01
C PRO A 102 -40.56 24.24 -13.13
N SER A 103 -39.67 24.46 -12.15
CA SER A 103 -39.73 25.57 -11.19
C SER A 103 -38.82 26.76 -11.53
N LEU A 104 -38.08 26.69 -12.65
CA LEU A 104 -37.04 27.67 -13.01
C LEU A 104 -37.53 28.74 -13.99
N ASP A 105 -37.52 29.99 -13.53
CA ASP A 105 -37.81 31.15 -14.37
C ASP A 105 -36.73 31.39 -15.44
N ALA A 106 -37.05 32.24 -16.42
CA ALA A 106 -36.16 32.56 -17.53
C ALA A 106 -34.87 33.27 -17.07
N LEU A 107 -34.92 34.05 -15.98
CA LEU A 107 -33.76 34.78 -15.45
C LEU A 107 -32.74 33.82 -14.83
N THR A 108 -33.19 32.84 -14.05
CA THR A 108 -32.34 31.82 -13.43
C THR A 108 -31.67 30.95 -14.50
N ARG A 109 -32.42 30.59 -15.56
CA ARG A 109 -31.88 29.85 -16.71
C ARG A 109 -30.87 30.68 -17.51
N ALA A 110 -31.15 31.96 -17.76
CA ALA A 110 -30.23 32.87 -18.45
C ALA A 110 -28.92 33.10 -17.66
N LEU A 111 -28.99 33.19 -16.32
CA LEU A 111 -27.80 33.33 -15.48
C LEU A 111 -26.88 32.10 -15.57
N LEU A 112 -27.46 30.90 -15.51
CA LEU A 112 -26.71 29.64 -15.64
C LEU A 112 -26.11 29.47 -17.05
N ALA A 113 -26.85 29.84 -18.09
CA ALA A 113 -26.34 29.85 -19.47
C ALA A 113 -25.18 30.85 -19.66
N SER A 114 -25.27 32.04 -19.07
CA SER A 114 -24.21 33.06 -19.13
C SER A 114 -22.90 32.59 -18.48
N GLU A 115 -22.97 31.88 -17.36
CA GLU A 115 -21.77 31.28 -16.74
C GLU A 115 -21.21 30.11 -17.58
N LEU A 116 -22.05 29.24 -18.15
CA LEU A 116 -21.61 28.22 -19.11
C LEU A 116 -20.90 28.83 -20.33
N GLU A 117 -21.42 29.94 -20.87
CA GLU A 117 -20.74 30.68 -21.92
C GLU A 117 -19.41 31.29 -21.46
N ALA A 118 -19.33 31.79 -20.22
CA ALA A 118 -18.09 32.35 -19.67
C ALA A 118 -17.00 31.29 -19.48
N GLN A 119 -17.35 30.11 -18.96
CA GLN A 119 -16.48 28.93 -18.88
C GLN A 119 -16.03 28.51 -20.29
N GLY A 120 -16.98 28.40 -21.23
CA GLY A 120 -16.70 28.08 -22.63
C GLY A 120 -15.84 29.14 -23.35
N ARG A 121 -15.84 30.41 -22.93
CA ARG A 121 -14.91 31.44 -23.43
C ARG A 121 -13.51 31.24 -22.85
N ALA A 122 -13.38 31.12 -21.52
CA ALA A 122 -12.10 30.91 -20.85
C ALA A 122 -11.36 29.66 -21.40
N LEU A 123 -12.08 28.55 -21.56
CA LEU A 123 -11.58 27.31 -22.18
C LEU A 123 -11.02 27.54 -23.59
N ARG A 124 -11.74 28.30 -24.44
CA ARG A 124 -11.28 28.63 -25.80
C ARG A 124 -10.06 29.55 -25.77
N GLU A 125 -10.03 30.53 -24.88
CA GLU A 125 -8.93 31.50 -24.76
C GLU A 125 -7.63 30.84 -24.32
N ASP A 126 -7.67 29.93 -23.34
CA ASP A 126 -6.49 29.15 -22.91
C ASP A 126 -5.99 28.20 -24.01
N VAL A 127 -6.89 27.37 -24.58
CA VAL A 127 -6.53 26.35 -25.56
C VAL A 127 -6.06 26.97 -26.89
N LEU A 128 -6.75 27.99 -27.42
CA LEU A 128 -6.34 28.68 -28.64
C LEU A 128 -5.14 29.61 -28.41
N GLY A 129 -4.99 30.16 -27.20
CA GLY A 129 -3.79 30.90 -26.80
C GLY A 129 -2.54 30.03 -26.83
N ARG A 130 -2.65 28.77 -26.37
CA ARG A 130 -1.57 27.77 -26.45
C ARG A 130 -1.34 27.28 -27.88
N LEU A 131 -2.41 27.06 -28.65
CA LEU A 131 -2.33 26.69 -30.08
C LEU A 131 -1.46 27.69 -30.86
N LYS A 132 -1.69 28.99 -30.61
CA LYS A 132 -0.95 30.10 -31.23
C LYS A 132 0.48 30.29 -30.70
N SER A 133 0.80 29.83 -29.48
CA SER A 133 2.08 30.13 -28.79
C SER A 133 2.99 28.92 -28.55
N GLY A 134 2.54 27.71 -28.88
CA GLY A 134 3.35 26.48 -28.78
C GLY A 134 2.74 25.28 -29.52
N GLY A 135 1.98 25.55 -30.58
CA GLY A 135 1.52 24.50 -31.51
C GLY A 135 0.38 23.61 -31.01
N PRO A 136 -0.03 22.64 -31.86
CA PRO A 136 -1.23 21.84 -31.66
C PRO A 136 -1.15 20.93 -30.43
N LEU A 137 0.01 20.33 -30.14
CA LEU A 137 0.19 19.49 -28.94
C LEU A 137 0.02 20.25 -27.63
N ARG A 138 0.50 21.50 -27.55
CA ARG A 138 0.39 22.31 -26.33
C ARG A 138 -1.06 22.71 -26.05
N ALA A 139 -1.85 22.87 -27.11
CA ALA A 139 -3.30 23.03 -27.04
C ALA A 139 -4.01 21.70 -26.68
N GLU A 140 -3.56 20.57 -27.22
CA GLU A 140 -4.09 19.24 -26.90
C GLU A 140 -3.90 18.89 -25.41
N ARG A 141 -2.68 19.04 -24.86
CA ARG A 141 -2.41 18.83 -23.43
C ARG A 141 -3.27 19.73 -22.54
N ALA A 142 -3.54 20.97 -22.97
CA ALA A 142 -4.42 21.88 -22.23
C ALA A 142 -5.88 21.43 -22.31
N LEU A 143 -6.39 21.09 -23.50
CA LEU A 143 -7.73 20.55 -23.66
C LEU A 143 -7.95 19.26 -22.82
N ALA A 144 -6.91 18.43 -22.69
CA ALA A 144 -6.90 17.26 -21.82
C ALA A 144 -6.90 17.61 -20.32
N ALA A 145 -6.18 18.67 -19.89
CA ALA A 145 -6.26 19.17 -18.51
C ALA A 145 -7.69 19.63 -18.15
N HIS A 146 -8.43 20.14 -19.13
CA HIS A 146 -9.83 20.57 -19.00
C HIS A 146 -10.87 19.43 -19.08
N ALA A 147 -10.45 18.16 -19.08
CA ALA A 147 -11.36 17.01 -19.26
C ALA A 147 -12.51 16.95 -18.24
N GLU A 148 -12.33 17.43 -17.00
CA GLU A 148 -13.41 17.49 -16.00
C GLU A 148 -14.48 18.55 -16.30
N ALA A 149 -14.12 19.62 -17.02
CA ALA A 149 -15.05 20.62 -17.53
C ALA A 149 -15.79 20.08 -18.76
N LEU A 150 -15.08 19.41 -19.67
CA LEU A 150 -15.65 18.84 -20.90
C LEU A 150 -16.65 17.68 -20.67
N ARG A 151 -16.71 17.13 -19.45
CA ARG A 151 -17.78 16.20 -19.02
C ARG A 151 -19.12 16.89 -18.74
N ILE A 152 -19.16 18.22 -18.68
CA ILE A 152 -20.42 18.98 -18.69
C ILE A 152 -20.97 18.95 -20.12
N ALA A 153 -22.18 18.43 -20.31
CA ALA A 153 -22.76 18.19 -21.63
C ALA A 153 -22.87 19.47 -22.49
N GLU A 154 -23.13 20.60 -21.84
CA GLU A 154 -23.20 21.93 -22.47
C GLU A 154 -21.82 22.48 -22.90
N LEU A 155 -20.72 21.95 -22.36
CA LEU A 155 -19.35 22.30 -22.73
C LEU A 155 -18.72 21.31 -23.73
N ALA A 156 -19.28 20.10 -23.88
CA ALA A 156 -18.77 19.10 -24.81
C ALA A 156 -18.65 19.60 -26.27
N PRO A 157 -19.60 20.35 -26.85
CA PRO A 157 -19.45 20.94 -28.20
C PRO A 157 -18.29 21.95 -28.31
N VAL A 158 -17.89 22.58 -27.19
CA VAL A 158 -16.71 23.44 -27.15
C VAL A 158 -15.44 22.61 -27.24
N GLY A 159 -15.39 21.47 -26.54
CA GLY A 159 -14.30 20.50 -26.64
C GLY A 159 -14.16 19.88 -28.03
N GLU A 160 -15.28 19.51 -28.67
CA GLU A 160 -15.29 19.01 -30.05
C GLU A 160 -14.74 20.04 -31.04
N ALA A 161 -15.20 21.30 -30.95
CA ALA A 161 -14.75 22.38 -31.81
C ALA A 161 -13.25 22.69 -31.60
N LEU A 162 -12.78 22.75 -30.35
CA LEU A 162 -11.36 22.94 -30.05
C LEU A 162 -10.50 21.77 -30.53
N GLY A 163 -10.95 20.52 -30.33
CA GLY A 163 -10.29 19.34 -30.86
C GLY A 163 -10.21 19.32 -32.38
N ALA A 164 -11.23 19.85 -33.08
CA ALA A 164 -11.19 20.03 -34.53
C ALA A 164 -10.15 21.08 -34.96
N SER A 165 -10.10 22.25 -34.30
CA SER A 165 -9.08 23.28 -34.55
C SER A 165 -7.66 22.78 -34.28
N ILE A 166 -7.45 22.00 -33.22
CA ILE A 166 -6.17 21.38 -32.88
C ILE A 166 -5.73 20.39 -33.97
N ARG A 167 -6.63 19.47 -34.41
CA ARG A 167 -6.32 18.53 -35.49
C ARG A 167 -6.02 19.25 -36.81
N ALA A 168 -6.77 20.29 -37.16
CA ALA A 168 -6.51 21.08 -38.37
C ALA A 168 -5.12 21.73 -38.34
N ALA A 169 -4.74 22.36 -37.23
CA ALA A 169 -3.40 22.92 -37.05
C ALA A 169 -2.30 21.84 -37.06
N GLY A 170 -2.56 20.64 -36.52
CA GLY A 170 -1.67 19.48 -36.65
C GLY A 170 -1.46 19.03 -38.10
N GLN A 171 -2.53 19.04 -38.88
CA GLN A 171 -2.50 18.74 -40.32
C GLN A 171 -1.73 19.82 -41.11
N GLU A 172 -1.85 21.10 -40.72
CA GLU A 172 -1.04 22.20 -41.27
C GLU A 172 0.45 22.07 -40.90
N THR A 173 0.79 21.76 -39.64
CA THR A 173 2.16 21.43 -39.21
C THR A 173 2.72 20.27 -40.02
N CYS A 174 1.95 19.21 -40.23
CA CYS A 174 2.34 18.09 -41.09
C CYS A 174 2.63 18.50 -42.53
N ALA A 175 1.79 19.34 -43.12
CA ALA A 175 2.03 19.90 -44.44
C ALA A 175 3.22 20.87 -44.48
N ALA A 176 3.67 21.43 -43.36
CA ALA A 176 4.92 22.20 -43.26
C ALA A 176 6.15 21.28 -43.18
N LEU A 177 6.14 20.30 -42.26
CA LEU A 177 7.23 19.33 -42.08
C LEU A 177 7.56 18.55 -43.36
N GLN A 178 6.54 18.13 -44.12
CA GLN A 178 6.70 17.46 -45.42
C GLN A 178 7.42 18.31 -46.48
N ARG A 179 7.53 19.64 -46.27
CA ARG A 179 8.24 20.58 -47.15
C ARG A 179 9.58 21.07 -46.56
N ASP A 180 9.94 20.66 -45.35
CA ASP A 180 11.23 21.03 -44.76
C ASP A 180 12.36 20.25 -45.45
N PRO A 181 13.35 20.92 -46.09
CA PRO A 181 14.45 20.25 -46.79
C PRO A 181 15.35 19.42 -45.86
N GLY A 182 15.42 19.74 -44.57
CA GLY A 182 16.19 19.00 -43.57
C GLY A 182 15.58 17.67 -43.14
N LEU A 183 14.29 17.45 -43.44
CA LEU A 183 13.53 16.23 -43.11
C LEU A 183 13.23 15.33 -44.32
N GLN A 184 13.70 15.68 -45.52
CA GLN A 184 13.52 14.88 -46.75
C GLN A 184 14.37 13.61 -46.82
N GLY A 185 15.25 13.38 -45.84
CA GLY A 185 16.00 12.12 -45.74
C GLY A 185 15.12 10.97 -45.23
N PRO A 186 15.59 9.71 -45.30
CA PRO A 186 14.76 8.56 -44.93
C PRO A 186 14.30 8.57 -43.46
N TYR A 187 15.17 8.92 -42.51
CA TYR A 187 14.82 8.93 -41.09
C TYR A 187 13.95 10.14 -40.73
N GLY A 188 14.20 11.30 -41.33
CA GLY A 188 13.35 12.48 -41.24
C GLY A 188 11.95 12.21 -41.78
N THR A 189 11.83 11.57 -42.95
CA THR A 189 10.53 11.27 -43.56
C THR A 189 9.75 10.20 -42.78
N TRP A 190 10.43 9.15 -42.27
CA TRP A 190 9.84 8.19 -41.33
C TRP A 190 9.30 8.89 -40.08
N TRP A 191 10.09 9.79 -39.51
CA TRP A 191 9.73 10.51 -38.30
C TRP A 191 8.56 11.48 -38.53
N VAL A 192 8.56 12.23 -39.64
CA VAL A 192 7.42 13.06 -40.05
C VAL A 192 6.17 12.22 -40.28
N ALA A 193 6.26 11.08 -40.97
CA ALA A 193 5.13 10.16 -41.15
C ALA A 193 4.55 9.69 -39.82
N ARG A 194 5.41 9.45 -38.82
CA ARG A 194 5.04 9.00 -37.49
C ARG A 194 4.42 10.11 -36.62
N SER A 195 4.99 11.32 -36.63
CA SER A 195 4.35 12.52 -36.03
C SER A 195 3.00 12.82 -36.68
N CYS A 196 2.87 12.58 -37.99
CA CYS A 196 1.66 12.85 -38.75
C CYS A 196 0.55 11.82 -38.60
N ALA A 197 0.87 10.58 -38.22
CA ALA A 197 -0.12 9.59 -37.83
C ALA A 197 -0.98 10.06 -36.63
N HIS A 198 -0.40 10.80 -35.67
CA HIS A 198 -1.13 11.42 -34.55
C HIS A 198 -2.23 12.38 -35.05
N TRP A 199 -1.92 13.18 -36.07
CA TRP A 199 -2.84 14.12 -36.70
C TRP A 199 -3.75 13.49 -37.79
N GLN A 200 -3.82 12.16 -37.83
CA GLN A 200 -4.60 11.38 -38.79
C GLN A 200 -4.16 11.56 -40.26
N VAL A 201 -2.90 11.98 -40.48
CA VAL A 201 -2.28 12.16 -41.80
C VAL A 201 -1.38 10.95 -42.08
N THR A 202 -1.94 9.96 -42.78
CA THR A 202 -1.19 8.79 -43.23
C THR A 202 -0.25 9.16 -44.38
N LEU A 203 1.06 9.03 -44.16
CA LEU A 203 2.08 9.11 -45.22
C LEU A 203 2.54 7.72 -45.65
N ALA A 204 3.18 7.62 -46.81
CA ALA A 204 3.74 6.37 -47.30
C ALA A 204 4.91 5.89 -46.40
N PRO A 205 5.05 4.57 -46.14
CA PRO A 205 6.21 4.05 -45.44
C PRO A 205 7.48 4.25 -46.28
N VAL A 206 8.60 4.53 -45.61
CA VAL A 206 9.90 4.79 -46.23
C VAL A 206 10.89 3.72 -45.78
N ALA A 207 11.59 3.12 -46.73
CA ALA A 207 12.63 2.14 -46.43
C ALA A 207 13.85 2.83 -45.78
N LEU A 208 14.18 2.42 -44.56
CA LEU A 208 15.26 3.02 -43.76
C LEU A 208 16.61 2.35 -44.05
N PRO A 209 17.64 3.10 -44.47
CA PRO A 209 18.92 2.52 -44.87
C PRO A 209 19.75 2.06 -43.67
N GLY A 210 20.31 0.85 -43.76
CA GLY A 210 21.16 0.25 -42.73
C GLY A 210 20.42 -0.58 -41.67
N LEU A 211 19.11 -0.80 -41.84
CA LEU A 211 18.31 -1.72 -41.02
C LEU A 211 18.23 -3.11 -41.65
N MET A 212 17.72 -4.09 -40.88
CA MET A 212 17.74 -5.51 -41.22
C MET A 212 16.34 -6.14 -41.08
N GLY A 213 15.92 -6.93 -42.06
CA GLY A 213 14.65 -7.68 -42.08
C GLY A 213 14.59 -8.87 -41.12
N GLY A 214 15.70 -9.20 -40.45
CA GLY A 214 15.73 -10.28 -39.46
C GLY A 214 17.14 -10.62 -38.98
N LEU A 215 17.20 -11.70 -38.19
CA LEU A 215 18.42 -12.30 -37.66
C LEU A 215 18.50 -13.77 -38.12
N SER A 216 19.47 -14.10 -38.97
CA SER A 216 19.88 -15.48 -39.22
C SER A 216 20.80 -15.91 -38.08
N LEU A 217 20.47 -16.98 -37.37
CA LEU A 217 21.20 -17.40 -36.17
C LEU A 217 21.64 -18.87 -36.28
N ASP A 218 22.95 -19.06 -36.39
CA ASP A 218 23.61 -20.35 -36.62
C ASP A 218 24.35 -20.86 -35.38
N GLY A 219 24.46 -22.18 -35.25
CA GLY A 219 25.25 -22.83 -34.20
C GLY A 219 24.49 -23.06 -32.88
N ALA A 220 25.23 -23.53 -31.87
CA ALA A 220 24.71 -23.98 -30.57
C ALA A 220 25.84 -24.05 -29.52
N LEU A 221 25.49 -24.21 -28.25
CA LEU A 221 26.43 -24.60 -27.20
C LEU A 221 26.62 -26.12 -27.23
N SER A 222 27.87 -26.58 -27.30
CA SER A 222 28.17 -28.02 -27.33
C SER A 222 27.73 -28.68 -26.02
N GLY A 223 26.93 -29.75 -26.11
CA GLY A 223 26.37 -30.49 -24.97
C GLY A 223 25.06 -29.95 -24.40
N ALA A 224 24.62 -28.74 -24.80
CA ALA A 224 23.38 -28.13 -24.31
C ALA A 224 22.12 -28.74 -24.96
N PRO A 225 20.93 -28.56 -24.35
CA PRO A 225 19.68 -28.61 -25.11
C PRO A 225 19.70 -27.61 -26.29
N PRO A 226 18.87 -27.81 -27.33
CA PRO A 226 18.72 -26.83 -28.39
C PRO A 226 18.33 -25.47 -27.80
N ALA A 227 19.18 -24.47 -28.03
CA ALA A 227 19.00 -23.13 -27.48
C ALA A 227 17.67 -22.50 -27.95
N PRO A 228 17.06 -21.60 -27.16
CA PRO A 228 15.84 -20.89 -27.57
C PRO A 228 16.18 -19.76 -28.55
N LEU A 229 16.70 -20.12 -29.74
CA LEU A 229 17.18 -19.21 -30.78
C LEU A 229 16.16 -18.11 -31.15
N GLU A 230 14.86 -18.44 -31.06
CA GLU A 230 13.79 -17.50 -31.30
C GLU A 230 13.79 -16.31 -30.32
N ARG A 231 14.16 -16.50 -29.04
CA ARG A 231 14.24 -15.40 -28.05
C ARG A 231 15.30 -14.38 -28.43
N LEU A 232 16.48 -14.84 -28.89
CA LEU A 232 17.52 -13.95 -29.44
C LEU A 232 17.02 -13.21 -30.70
N GLY A 233 16.24 -13.88 -31.55
CA GLY A 233 15.53 -13.25 -32.66
C GLY A 233 14.51 -12.19 -32.22
N GLN A 234 13.76 -12.42 -31.14
CA GLN A 234 12.83 -11.45 -30.55
C GLN A 234 13.57 -10.24 -29.96
N VAL A 235 14.70 -10.45 -29.28
CA VAL A 235 15.58 -9.36 -28.83
C VAL A 235 16.05 -8.52 -30.01
N PHE A 236 16.51 -9.15 -31.09
CA PHE A 236 16.90 -8.43 -32.30
C PHE A 236 15.74 -7.64 -32.92
N ARG A 237 14.53 -8.22 -32.99
CA ARG A 237 13.32 -7.51 -33.47
C ARG A 237 12.95 -6.29 -32.62
N SER A 238 13.24 -6.30 -31.32
CA SER A 238 13.09 -5.12 -30.44
C SER A 238 14.22 -4.09 -30.57
N SER A 239 15.34 -4.48 -31.18
CA SER A 239 16.55 -3.64 -31.29
C SER A 239 16.38 -2.54 -32.35
N PRO A 240 17.19 -1.46 -32.32
CA PRO A 240 17.11 -0.38 -33.29
C PRO A 240 17.65 -0.74 -34.69
N TRP A 241 18.11 -1.98 -34.89
CA TRP A 241 18.66 -2.46 -36.16
C TRP A 241 17.64 -3.25 -37.00
N TYR A 242 16.42 -3.44 -36.51
CA TYR A 242 15.38 -4.23 -37.19
C TYR A 242 14.30 -3.35 -37.82
N ASP A 243 13.97 -3.65 -39.08
CA ASP A 243 12.78 -3.18 -39.77
C ASP A 243 12.27 -4.29 -40.71
N ALA A 244 11.00 -4.66 -40.60
CA ALA A 244 10.42 -5.79 -41.34
C ALA A 244 10.35 -5.58 -42.87
N SER A 245 10.59 -4.37 -43.36
CA SER A 245 10.66 -4.04 -44.78
C SER A 245 12.09 -4.05 -45.37
N ALA A 246 13.12 -4.14 -44.53
CA ALA A 246 14.52 -4.13 -44.98
C ALA A 246 14.93 -5.48 -45.59
N ALA A 247 15.69 -5.43 -46.69
CA ALA A 247 16.09 -6.63 -47.44
C ALA A 247 17.33 -7.34 -46.87
N ASP A 248 18.18 -6.62 -46.14
CA ASP A 248 19.39 -7.17 -45.52
C ASP A 248 19.05 -8.00 -44.27
N VAL A 249 19.87 -8.99 -43.94
CA VAL A 249 19.70 -9.86 -42.77
C VAL A 249 20.95 -9.80 -41.90
N ALA A 250 20.78 -9.59 -40.60
CA ALA A 250 21.89 -9.71 -39.65
C ALA A 250 22.24 -11.18 -39.44
N HIS A 251 23.52 -11.50 -39.39
CA HIS A 251 24.00 -12.87 -39.17
C HIS A 251 24.59 -12.99 -37.77
N ALA A 252 24.15 -13.99 -37.01
CA ALA A 252 24.68 -14.30 -35.70
C ALA A 252 25.13 -15.76 -35.62
N ARG A 253 26.20 -16.00 -34.85
CA ARG A 253 26.73 -17.33 -34.57
C ARG A 253 26.86 -17.53 -33.08
N LEU A 254 26.16 -18.54 -32.56
CA LEU A 254 26.31 -19.05 -31.19
C LEU A 254 27.35 -20.18 -31.19
N SER A 255 28.33 -20.08 -30.30
CA SER A 255 29.32 -21.12 -30.04
C SER A 255 29.66 -21.20 -28.56
N GLY A 256 30.25 -22.32 -28.13
CA GLY A 256 30.65 -22.52 -26.74
C GLY A 256 30.46 -23.96 -26.27
N ARG A 257 30.53 -24.14 -24.95
CA ARG A 257 30.43 -25.43 -24.27
C ARG A 257 29.52 -25.34 -23.06
N TYR A 258 28.78 -26.42 -22.81
CA TYR A 258 27.99 -26.63 -21.62
C TYR A 258 28.25 -28.05 -21.11
N THR A 259 28.49 -28.16 -19.81
CA THR A 259 28.65 -29.42 -19.10
C THR A 259 27.80 -29.36 -17.85
N ALA A 260 26.85 -30.27 -17.70
CA ALA A 260 26.03 -30.37 -16.50
C ALA A 260 26.00 -31.82 -15.99
N GLN A 261 26.62 -32.05 -14.85
CA GLN A 261 26.60 -33.32 -14.15
C GLN A 261 25.77 -33.19 -12.87
N LEU A 262 24.60 -33.84 -12.83
CA LEU A 262 23.82 -34.02 -11.61
C LEU A 262 24.08 -35.43 -11.07
N THR A 263 24.93 -35.53 -10.05
CA THR A 263 25.26 -36.81 -9.41
C THR A 263 24.32 -37.05 -8.23
N ARG A 264 23.64 -38.19 -8.18
CA ARG A 264 22.73 -38.60 -7.09
C ARG A 264 23.32 -39.82 -6.37
N THR A 265 23.58 -39.68 -5.07
CA THR A 265 24.23 -40.71 -4.25
C THR A 265 23.41 -40.99 -3.00
N GLN A 266 23.08 -42.25 -2.76
CA GLN A 266 22.40 -42.69 -1.53
C GLN A 266 23.32 -42.49 -0.31
N VAL A 267 22.81 -41.84 0.74
CA VAL A 267 23.54 -41.56 1.99
C VAL A 267 22.64 -41.78 3.21
N THR A 268 23.25 -42.03 4.38
CA THR A 268 22.54 -41.99 5.66
C THR A 268 22.63 -40.58 6.23
N ALA A 269 21.51 -39.85 6.20
CA ALA A 269 21.41 -38.55 6.86
C ALA A 269 21.15 -38.73 8.37
N GLN A 270 21.44 -37.67 9.13
CA GLN A 270 21.24 -37.63 10.58
C GLN A 270 20.46 -36.38 10.97
N HIS A 271 19.36 -36.57 11.70
CA HIS A 271 18.54 -35.48 12.26
C HIS A 271 18.69 -35.48 13.79
N ALA A 272 19.06 -34.33 14.36
CA ALA A 272 19.19 -34.15 15.80
C ALA A 272 17.87 -33.63 16.39
N TYR A 273 17.37 -34.31 17.41
CA TYR A 273 16.13 -33.96 18.10
C TYR A 273 16.27 -34.14 19.61
N SER A 274 15.35 -33.58 20.38
CA SER A 274 15.28 -33.74 21.84
C SER A 274 14.02 -34.45 22.27
N VAL A 275 14.13 -35.29 23.31
CA VAL A 275 12.99 -35.95 23.96
C VAL A 275 12.94 -35.53 25.41
N MET A 276 11.75 -35.12 25.88
CA MET A 276 11.51 -34.88 27.30
C MET A 276 11.29 -36.22 28.01
N VAL A 277 12.36 -36.74 28.63
CA VAL A 277 12.32 -38.02 29.35
C VAL A 277 11.93 -37.78 30.80
N PRO A 278 10.88 -38.46 31.32
CA PRO A 278 10.51 -38.38 32.73
C PRO A 278 11.56 -39.08 33.60
N TYR A 279 11.85 -38.50 34.76
CA TYR A 279 12.65 -39.11 35.82
C TYR A 279 12.01 -38.84 37.18
N THR A 280 12.12 -39.79 38.09
CA THR A 280 11.67 -39.62 39.48
C THR A 280 12.72 -38.84 40.25
N ASP A 281 12.31 -37.73 40.83
CA ASP A 281 13.09 -36.91 41.77
C ASP A 281 12.41 -36.95 43.15
N ARG A 282 13.15 -36.67 44.23
CA ARG A 282 12.61 -36.68 45.59
C ARG A 282 12.66 -35.28 46.18
N GLU A 283 11.50 -34.64 46.32
CA GLU A 283 11.42 -33.32 46.94
C GLU A 283 10.88 -33.42 48.37
N SER A 284 11.48 -32.62 49.25
CA SER A 284 11.03 -32.46 50.62
C SER A 284 9.95 -31.38 50.69
N TYR A 285 8.92 -31.63 51.51
CA TYR A 285 7.91 -30.66 51.89
C TYR A 285 7.69 -30.74 53.40
N GLN A 286 7.17 -29.67 54.00
CA GLN A 286 6.82 -29.66 55.42
C GLN A 286 5.33 -29.91 55.60
N GLU A 287 4.98 -30.95 56.34
CA GLU A 287 3.61 -31.20 56.79
C GLU A 287 3.46 -30.68 58.22
N SER A 288 2.41 -29.89 58.48
CA SER A 288 2.17 -29.32 59.81
C SER A 288 1.36 -30.27 60.69
N ARG A 289 1.79 -30.44 61.94
CA ARG A 289 1.15 -31.32 62.93
C ARG A 289 0.98 -30.56 64.25
N GLN A 290 -0.20 -30.70 64.86
CA GLN A 290 -0.40 -30.26 66.24
C GLN A 290 0.19 -31.27 67.21
N VAL A 291 1.10 -30.82 68.06
CA VAL A 291 1.75 -31.63 69.09
C VAL A 291 1.38 -31.09 70.47
N PRO A 292 0.81 -31.92 71.37
CA PRO A 292 0.54 -31.53 72.75
C PRO A 292 1.84 -31.43 73.55
N TYR A 293 1.96 -30.37 74.34
CA TYR A 293 3.02 -30.19 75.35
C TYR A 293 2.40 -29.79 76.69
N GLN A 294 3.05 -30.16 77.79
CA GLN A 294 2.63 -29.74 79.12
C GLN A 294 3.20 -28.36 79.45
N ALA A 295 2.35 -27.48 79.97
CA ALA A 295 2.72 -26.15 80.44
C ALA A 295 2.32 -26.01 81.92
N THR A 296 3.24 -25.50 82.74
CA THR A 296 2.95 -25.20 84.15
C THR A 296 2.16 -23.89 84.25
N GLU A 297 1.00 -23.93 84.89
CA GLU A 297 0.12 -22.78 85.13
C GLU A 297 -0.02 -22.56 86.64
N SER A 298 0.23 -21.34 87.12
CA SER A 298 0.17 -20.98 88.55
C SER A 298 -1.18 -20.39 88.95
N TYR A 299 -1.60 -20.69 90.19
CA TYR A 299 -2.80 -20.14 90.82
C TYR A 299 -2.56 -19.97 92.34
N THR A 300 -3.49 -19.33 93.04
CA THR A 300 -3.44 -19.13 94.50
C THR A 300 -4.59 -19.83 95.22
N GLU A 301 -4.32 -20.29 96.44
CA GLU A 301 -5.26 -21.03 97.30
C GLU A 301 -5.16 -20.52 98.75
N GLN A 302 -6.26 -20.46 99.50
CA GLN A 302 -6.28 -20.06 100.90
C GLN A 302 -6.29 -21.28 101.81
N VAL A 303 -5.27 -21.46 102.64
CA VAL A 303 -5.04 -22.70 103.40
C VAL A 303 -5.11 -22.43 104.92
N PRO A 304 -5.93 -23.18 105.69
CA PRO A 304 -6.03 -23.03 107.13
C PRO A 304 -4.85 -23.64 107.90
N TYR A 305 -4.51 -23.06 109.04
CA TYR A 305 -3.63 -23.62 110.06
C TYR A 305 -4.15 -23.33 111.48
N THR A 306 -3.97 -24.27 112.41
CA THR A 306 -4.42 -24.15 113.81
C THR A 306 -3.26 -23.85 114.77
N THR A 307 -3.50 -22.94 115.72
CA THR A 307 -2.63 -22.62 116.87
C THR A 307 -3.44 -22.65 118.17
N SER A 308 -2.83 -22.64 119.36
CA SER A 308 -3.53 -22.93 120.63
C SER A 308 -3.51 -21.80 121.67
N GLU A 309 -4.63 -21.62 122.38
CA GLU A 309 -4.87 -20.65 123.48
C GLU A 309 -5.24 -21.38 124.79
N SER A 310 -5.11 -20.75 125.96
CA SER A 310 -5.39 -21.36 127.28
C SER A 310 -6.38 -20.58 128.18
N TYR A 311 -7.16 -21.29 129.02
CA TYR A 311 -8.31 -20.77 129.81
C TYR A 311 -8.70 -21.70 131.01
N SER A 312 -9.71 -21.36 131.85
CA SER A 312 -10.21 -22.17 133.00
C SER A 312 -11.77 -22.22 133.08
N TYR A 313 -12.54 -23.23 133.55
CA TYR A 313 -12.40 -24.61 134.11
C TYR A 313 -12.17 -24.81 135.65
N SER A 314 -13.13 -25.49 136.33
CA SER A 314 -13.19 -25.80 137.79
C SER A 314 -13.48 -27.30 138.06
N CYS A 315 -13.01 -27.86 139.18
CA CYS A 315 -12.86 -29.31 139.41
C CYS A 315 -13.27 -29.86 140.80
N GLY A 316 -14.20 -29.22 141.53
CA GLY A 316 -14.91 -29.87 142.66
C GLY A 316 -15.06 -29.03 143.93
N SER A 317 -16.30 -28.77 144.36
CA SER A 317 -16.70 -28.04 145.59
C SER A 317 -15.74 -26.90 146.02
N ASN A 318 -15.35 -26.05 145.06
CA ASN A 318 -14.18 -25.15 145.06
C ASN A 318 -12.85 -25.90 144.85
N ARG A 319 -12.32 -26.04 143.62
CA ARG A 319 -11.56 -24.96 142.94
C ARG A 319 -11.14 -25.22 141.47
N THR A 320 -10.32 -24.31 140.92
CA THR A 320 -9.96 -23.99 139.50
C THR A 320 -8.42 -23.93 139.42
N CYS A 321 -7.62 -24.61 138.58
CA CYS A 321 -7.76 -25.41 137.33
C CYS A 321 -7.75 -24.65 135.98
N THR A 322 -7.11 -25.21 134.92
CA THR A 322 -6.80 -24.55 133.62
C THR A 322 -6.61 -25.57 132.46
N GLY A 323 -6.98 -25.23 131.22
CA GLY A 323 -6.91 -26.05 129.99
C GLY A 323 -6.65 -25.22 128.71
N SER A 324 -6.86 -25.78 127.51
CA SER A 324 -6.49 -25.17 126.21
C SER A 324 -7.45 -25.49 125.05
N ARG A 325 -7.50 -24.63 124.02
CA ARG A 325 -8.27 -24.80 122.77
C ARG A 325 -7.43 -24.42 121.52
N PRO A 326 -7.58 -25.10 120.37
CA PRO A 326 -7.04 -24.63 119.09
C PRO A 326 -7.96 -23.62 118.39
N VAL A 327 -7.37 -22.71 117.60
CA VAL A 327 -8.01 -21.66 116.80
C VAL A 327 -7.37 -21.62 115.40
N THR A 328 -8.19 -21.46 114.35
CA THR A 328 -7.77 -21.58 112.94
C THR A 328 -7.65 -20.23 112.24
N HIS A 329 -6.50 -19.97 111.62
CA HIS A 329 -6.25 -18.84 110.71
C HIS A 329 -5.97 -19.34 109.28
N TYR A 330 -6.10 -18.49 108.26
CA TYR A 330 -5.86 -18.85 106.85
C TYR A 330 -4.71 -18.02 106.26
N ARG A 331 -3.96 -18.60 105.32
CA ARG A 331 -2.91 -17.91 104.53
C ARG A 331 -3.02 -18.22 103.04
N THR A 332 -2.59 -17.28 102.18
CA THR A 332 -2.49 -17.52 100.73
C THR A 332 -1.23 -18.34 100.42
N GLU A 333 -1.40 -19.46 99.72
CA GLU A 333 -0.31 -20.22 99.08
C GLU A 333 -0.37 -20.07 97.55
N TYR A 334 0.78 -20.05 96.90
CA TYR A 334 0.89 -20.16 95.44
C TYR A 334 1.13 -21.61 95.07
N ARG A 335 0.31 -22.14 94.16
CA ARG A 335 0.37 -23.52 93.67
C ARG A 335 0.43 -23.53 92.15
N THR A 336 0.79 -24.68 91.58
CA THR A 336 0.88 -24.89 90.13
C THR A 336 0.14 -26.15 89.72
N ARG A 337 -0.38 -26.14 88.49
CA ARG A 337 -0.94 -27.31 87.82
C ARG A 337 -0.31 -27.46 86.43
N GLN A 338 -0.27 -28.67 85.91
CA GLN A 338 0.06 -28.90 84.51
C GLN A 338 -1.20 -28.74 83.66
N VAL A 339 -1.11 -27.99 82.56
CA VAL A 339 -2.15 -27.89 81.54
C VAL A 339 -1.57 -28.25 80.18
N THR A 340 -2.24 -29.11 79.43
CA THR A 340 -1.81 -29.49 78.09
C THR A 340 -2.22 -28.42 77.09
N ARG A 341 -1.25 -27.88 76.35
CA ARG A 341 -1.47 -26.95 75.22
C ARG A 341 -0.91 -27.57 73.95
N TYR A 342 -1.37 -27.12 72.79
CA TYR A 342 -0.88 -27.61 71.49
C TYR A 342 0.00 -26.56 70.83
N ARG A 343 1.01 -27.01 70.08
CA ARG A 343 1.80 -26.17 69.18
C ARG A 343 1.91 -26.83 67.80
N THR A 344 1.94 -26.01 66.76
CA THR A 344 2.24 -26.47 65.40
C THR A 344 3.74 -26.79 65.29
N GLU A 345 4.06 -28.05 65.02
CA GLU A 345 5.38 -28.48 64.57
C GLU A 345 5.31 -28.84 63.08
N TYR A 346 6.45 -28.77 62.39
CA TYR A 346 6.56 -29.08 60.97
C TYR A 346 7.46 -30.30 60.77
N GLU A 347 6.91 -31.35 60.18
CA GLU A 347 7.62 -32.59 59.86
C GLU A 347 8.07 -32.56 58.39
N THR A 348 9.38 -32.65 58.15
CA THR A 348 9.91 -32.73 56.78
C THR A 348 9.64 -34.11 56.21
N LYS A 349 8.70 -34.21 55.27
CA LYS A 349 8.36 -35.43 54.54
C LYS A 349 8.86 -35.36 53.11
N TRP A 350 9.04 -36.52 52.51
CA TRP A 350 9.51 -36.66 51.13
C TRP A 350 8.35 -37.14 50.26
N ARG A 351 8.23 -36.57 49.07
CA ARG A 351 7.37 -37.10 48.00
C ARG A 351 8.18 -37.28 46.74
N ASP A 352 7.86 -38.35 46.03
CA ASP A 352 8.48 -38.68 44.76
C ASP A 352 7.70 -37.92 43.67
N VAL A 353 8.40 -37.13 42.85
CA VAL A 353 7.82 -36.30 41.80
C VAL A 353 8.41 -36.64 40.44
N THR A 354 7.54 -36.73 39.43
CA THR A 354 7.97 -36.91 38.04
C THR A 354 8.41 -35.57 37.47
N ARG A 355 9.72 -35.38 37.35
CA ARG A 355 10.32 -34.25 36.62
C ARG A 355 10.71 -34.73 35.22
N HIS A 356 10.93 -33.79 34.30
CA HIS A 356 11.30 -34.13 32.92
C HIS A 356 12.61 -33.44 32.55
N ARG A 357 13.50 -34.14 31.84
CA ARG A 357 14.75 -33.59 31.30
C ARG A 357 14.80 -33.75 29.78
N SER A 358 15.43 -32.79 29.10
CA SER A 358 15.70 -32.88 27.66
C SER A 358 16.89 -33.82 27.43
N GLU A 359 16.67 -34.91 26.70
CA GLU A 359 17.73 -35.80 26.22
C GLU A 359 17.90 -35.61 24.71
N ALA A 360 19.11 -35.25 24.28
CA ALA A 360 19.46 -35.17 22.86
C ALA A 360 19.57 -36.58 22.24
N ARG A 361 18.99 -36.75 21.06
CA ARG A 361 18.98 -37.99 20.29
C ARG A 361 19.24 -37.69 18.81
N VAL A 362 19.73 -38.69 18.10
CA VAL A 362 19.95 -38.63 16.65
C VAL A 362 19.09 -39.70 16.00
N TYR A 363 18.39 -39.31 14.94
CA TYR A 363 17.67 -40.22 14.06
C TYR A 363 18.44 -40.34 12.74
N SER A 364 18.80 -41.56 12.38
CA SER A 364 19.50 -41.88 11.13
C SER A 364 18.51 -42.42 10.12
N PHE A 365 18.45 -41.81 8.93
CA PHE A 365 17.47 -42.13 7.89
C PHE A 365 18.11 -42.11 6.49
N PRO A 366 17.58 -42.86 5.51
CA PRO A 366 18.07 -42.80 4.14
C PRO A 366 17.70 -41.47 3.49
N ALA A 367 18.65 -40.87 2.79
CA ALA A 367 18.47 -39.66 1.99
C ALA A 367 19.31 -39.75 0.71
N GLU A 368 18.93 -39.01 -0.31
CA GLU A 368 19.75 -38.88 -1.52
C GLU A 368 20.56 -37.59 -1.43
N LYS A 369 21.89 -37.69 -1.51
CA LYS A 369 22.73 -36.52 -1.74
C LYS A 369 22.78 -36.24 -3.24
N LEU A 370 22.24 -35.09 -3.64
CA LEU A 370 22.39 -34.57 -4.99
C LEU A 370 23.58 -33.61 -5.02
N THR A 371 24.44 -33.73 -6.02
CA THR A 371 25.52 -32.78 -6.31
C THR A 371 25.36 -32.31 -7.74
N ALA A 372 25.01 -31.04 -7.92
CA ALA A 372 25.08 -30.36 -9.20
C ALA A 372 26.49 -29.81 -9.40
N ASP A 373 27.10 -30.16 -10.52
CA ASP A 373 28.35 -29.58 -11.01
C ASP A 373 28.12 -29.17 -12.47
N TYR A 374 27.76 -27.90 -12.66
CA TYR A 374 27.38 -27.32 -13.95
C TYR A 374 28.33 -26.18 -14.32
N ALA A 375 28.77 -26.15 -15.57
CA ALA A 375 29.56 -25.08 -16.15
C ALA A 375 29.13 -24.79 -17.60
N ALA A 376 29.13 -23.52 -17.98
CA ALA A 376 28.73 -23.07 -19.31
C ALA A 376 29.52 -21.83 -19.73
N GLU A 377 30.03 -21.86 -20.95
CA GLU A 377 30.66 -20.73 -21.63
C GLU A 377 29.98 -20.56 -22.98
N ALA A 378 29.45 -19.36 -23.22
CA ALA A 378 28.70 -19.04 -24.42
C ALA A 378 29.27 -17.76 -25.07
N LEU A 379 29.57 -17.84 -26.37
CA LEU A 379 29.97 -16.72 -27.20
C LEU A 379 28.94 -16.55 -28.32
N LEU A 380 28.30 -15.39 -28.35
CA LEU A 380 27.41 -14.97 -29.44
C LEU A 380 28.13 -13.87 -30.24
N THR A 381 28.48 -14.17 -31.49
CA THR A 381 29.04 -13.19 -32.43
C THR A 381 27.95 -12.72 -33.38
N VAL A 382 27.70 -11.40 -33.47
CA VAL A 382 26.67 -10.81 -34.34
C VAL A 382 27.29 -9.83 -35.34
N VAL A 383 26.98 -10.04 -36.62
CA VAL A 383 27.37 -9.22 -37.76
C VAL A 383 26.12 -8.52 -38.30
N LEU A 384 26.10 -7.20 -38.23
CA LEU A 384 25.13 -6.34 -38.91
C LEU A 384 25.62 -6.16 -40.35
N ALA A 385 24.74 -6.14 -41.36
CA ALA A 385 25.16 -6.18 -42.78
C ALA A 385 25.91 -4.93 -43.28
N ALA A 386 26.05 -3.89 -42.45
CA ALA A 386 26.94 -2.77 -42.67
C ALA A 386 28.41 -3.25 -42.67
N ARG A 387 28.98 -3.40 -43.88
CA ARG A 387 30.27 -4.06 -44.20
C ARG A 387 31.53 -3.56 -43.47
N GLU A 388 31.42 -2.48 -42.69
CA GLU A 388 32.53 -1.79 -42.03
C GLU A 388 32.45 -1.86 -40.49
N ALA A 389 31.38 -2.46 -39.93
CA ALA A 389 31.21 -2.60 -38.49
C ALA A 389 31.91 -3.86 -37.95
N GLU A 390 32.71 -3.70 -36.89
CA GLU A 390 33.26 -4.84 -36.15
C GLU A 390 32.12 -5.71 -35.56
N PRO A 391 32.18 -7.05 -35.66
CA PRO A 391 31.18 -7.93 -35.09
C PRO A 391 31.02 -7.71 -33.58
N LEU A 392 29.77 -7.66 -33.10
CA LEU A 392 29.50 -7.67 -31.66
C LEU A 392 29.85 -9.05 -31.11
N GLN A 393 30.80 -9.11 -30.19
CA GLN A 393 31.18 -10.36 -29.50
C GLN A 393 30.65 -10.30 -28.08
N LEU A 394 29.77 -11.24 -27.72
CA LEU A 394 29.01 -11.24 -26.48
C LEU A 394 29.27 -12.55 -25.73
N GLU A 395 30.06 -12.48 -24.66
CA GLU A 395 30.30 -13.61 -23.77
C GLU A 395 29.29 -13.64 -22.61
N ALA A 396 28.77 -14.83 -22.30
CA ALA A 396 28.08 -15.15 -21.05
C ALA A 396 28.69 -16.42 -20.45
N LYS A 397 28.84 -16.47 -19.12
CA LYS A 397 29.51 -17.57 -18.41
C LYS A 397 28.80 -17.86 -17.09
N GLY A 398 28.55 -19.13 -16.83
CA GLY A 398 27.90 -19.59 -15.61
C GLY A 398 28.59 -20.82 -15.04
N GLU A 399 28.71 -20.87 -13.72
CA GLU A 399 29.16 -22.03 -12.96
C GLU A 399 28.21 -22.26 -11.77
N LEU A 400 27.92 -23.52 -11.45
CA LEU A 400 27.15 -23.92 -10.27
C LEU A 400 27.69 -25.25 -9.73
N GLN A 401 28.43 -25.18 -8.63
CA GLN A 401 28.82 -26.35 -7.84
C GLN A 401 28.10 -26.29 -6.48
N ARG A 402 27.06 -27.11 -6.30
CA ARG A 402 26.22 -27.12 -5.08
C ARG A 402 25.73 -28.53 -4.79
N SER A 403 25.69 -28.92 -3.52
CA SER A 403 25.11 -30.20 -3.09
C SER A 403 24.05 -30.04 -2.01
N GLU A 404 22.99 -30.85 -2.11
CA GLU A 404 21.85 -30.86 -1.20
C GLU A 404 21.47 -32.29 -0.81
N LEU A 405 20.56 -32.42 0.15
CA LEU A 405 19.91 -33.68 0.52
C LEU A 405 18.45 -33.64 0.07
N GLU A 406 17.96 -34.73 -0.50
CA GLU A 406 16.56 -34.96 -0.83
C GLU A 406 16.05 -36.17 -0.03
N TYR A 407 14.92 -36.03 0.66
CA TYR A 407 14.32 -37.10 1.43
C TYR A 407 12.81 -36.93 1.60
N ALA A 408 12.08 -38.04 1.45
CA ALA A 408 10.63 -38.12 1.68
C ALA A 408 10.26 -38.45 3.15
N GLU A 409 11.26 -38.70 4.00
CA GLU A 409 11.09 -39.06 5.41
C GLU A 409 10.37 -37.93 6.19
N SER A 410 9.37 -38.31 7.00
CA SER A 410 8.55 -37.37 7.78
C SER A 410 8.31 -37.95 9.17
N ASN A 411 8.73 -37.21 10.19
CA ASN A 411 8.48 -37.59 11.58
C ASN A 411 8.12 -36.36 12.43
N PRO A 412 6.82 -36.05 12.58
CA PRO A 412 6.36 -34.91 13.36
C PRO A 412 6.81 -34.93 14.83
N ALA A 413 6.98 -36.12 15.44
CA ALA A 413 7.45 -36.25 16.82
C ALA A 413 8.93 -35.87 17.00
N MET A 414 9.69 -35.77 15.91
CA MET A 414 11.08 -35.29 15.88
C MET A 414 11.22 -33.93 15.18
N ASN A 415 10.10 -33.30 14.77
CA ASN A 415 10.07 -32.13 13.88
C ASN A 415 10.90 -32.33 12.59
N LEU A 416 10.88 -33.55 12.04
CA LEU A 416 11.45 -33.88 10.73
C LEU A 416 10.34 -33.80 9.68
N ALA A 417 10.54 -32.98 8.65
CA ALA A 417 9.61 -32.82 7.54
C ALA A 417 10.32 -33.14 6.21
N PRO A 418 9.62 -33.67 5.19
CA PRO A 418 10.22 -33.99 3.91
C PRO A 418 10.91 -32.80 3.26
N HIS A 419 12.06 -33.03 2.64
CA HIS A 419 12.83 -32.01 1.94
C HIS A 419 13.05 -32.43 0.48
N ALA A 420 12.43 -31.70 -0.44
CA ALA A 420 12.76 -31.76 -1.86
C ALA A 420 13.93 -30.82 -2.16
N SER A 421 14.87 -31.25 -3.01
CA SER A 421 15.99 -30.42 -3.43
C SER A 421 15.52 -29.21 -4.26
N THR A 422 16.23 -28.09 -4.09
CA THR A 422 16.06 -26.85 -4.86
C THR A 422 17.09 -26.69 -5.98
N LEU A 423 17.93 -27.71 -6.22
CA LEU A 423 18.89 -27.72 -7.32
C LEU A 423 18.12 -27.69 -8.67
N PRO A 424 18.39 -26.71 -9.56
CA PRO A 424 17.79 -26.71 -10.88
C PRO A 424 18.30 -27.90 -11.70
N ALA A 425 17.47 -28.48 -12.57
CA ALA A 425 17.96 -29.38 -13.60
C ALA A 425 18.87 -28.59 -14.57
N GLY A 426 19.96 -29.21 -15.06
CA GLY A 426 20.92 -28.56 -15.96
C GLY A 426 20.29 -27.75 -17.12
N PRO A 427 19.29 -28.29 -17.86
CA PRO A 427 18.59 -27.55 -18.90
C PRO A 427 17.85 -26.29 -18.41
N VAL A 428 17.33 -26.29 -17.18
CA VAL A 428 16.67 -25.12 -16.57
C VAL A 428 17.70 -24.10 -16.10
N TRP A 429 18.89 -24.54 -15.71
CA TRP A 429 19.99 -23.66 -15.31
C TRP A 429 20.63 -22.93 -16.50
N VAL A 430 20.83 -23.58 -17.65
CA VAL A 430 21.44 -22.93 -18.83
C VAL A 430 20.54 -21.88 -19.49
N GLU A 431 19.22 -21.91 -19.26
CA GLU A 431 18.32 -20.81 -19.62
C GLU A 431 18.71 -19.47 -18.94
N GLY A 432 19.39 -19.52 -17.79
CA GLY A 432 19.99 -18.33 -17.18
C GLY A 432 21.11 -17.71 -18.02
N VAL A 433 21.94 -18.55 -18.65
CA VAL A 433 23.05 -18.12 -19.53
C VAL A 433 22.50 -17.57 -20.86
N TYR A 434 21.43 -18.17 -21.40
CA TYR A 434 20.71 -17.60 -22.55
C TYR A 434 20.03 -16.27 -22.19
N GLY A 435 19.43 -16.15 -21.01
CA GLY A 435 18.89 -14.88 -20.50
C GLY A 435 19.95 -13.78 -20.33
N GLU A 436 21.17 -14.14 -19.92
CA GLU A 436 22.31 -13.22 -19.86
C GLU A 436 22.74 -12.76 -21.27
N LEU A 437 22.85 -13.68 -22.24
CA LEU A 437 23.11 -13.32 -23.64
C LEU A 437 22.04 -12.41 -24.23
N GLU A 438 20.75 -12.64 -23.93
CA GLU A 438 19.65 -11.77 -24.37
C GLU A 438 19.74 -10.36 -23.78
N ALA A 439 20.12 -10.23 -22.50
CA ALA A 439 20.35 -8.94 -21.86
C ALA A 439 21.55 -8.21 -22.49
N ARG A 440 22.69 -8.90 -22.65
CA ARG A 440 23.91 -8.38 -23.28
C ARG A 440 23.68 -7.97 -24.74
N LEU A 441 22.95 -8.78 -25.52
CA LEU A 441 22.58 -8.48 -26.90
C LEU A 441 21.71 -7.22 -27.00
N ARG A 442 20.72 -7.07 -26.11
CA ARG A 442 19.87 -5.87 -26.06
C ARG A 442 20.70 -4.61 -25.79
N SER A 443 21.60 -4.67 -24.81
CA SER A 443 22.48 -3.55 -24.45
C SER A 443 23.43 -3.20 -25.60
N ALA A 444 24.19 -4.18 -26.12
CA ALA A 444 25.17 -3.98 -27.17
C ALA A 444 24.57 -3.45 -28.48
N LEU A 445 23.34 -3.86 -28.86
CA LEU A 445 22.65 -3.34 -30.04
C LEU A 445 22.23 -1.87 -29.85
N GLN A 446 21.79 -1.48 -28.64
CA GLN A 446 21.45 -0.09 -28.32
C GLN A 446 22.71 0.79 -28.22
N GLU A 447 23.75 0.30 -27.55
CA GLU A 447 25.06 0.96 -27.43
C GLU A 447 25.72 1.18 -28.80
N ARG A 448 25.70 0.17 -29.68
CA ARG A 448 26.25 0.28 -31.04
C ARG A 448 25.46 1.30 -31.89
N TRP A 449 24.14 1.41 -31.71
CA TRP A 449 23.34 2.46 -32.37
C TRP A 449 23.70 3.84 -31.84
N ALA A 450 23.74 4.01 -30.52
CA ALA A 450 24.09 5.28 -29.89
C ALA A 450 25.52 5.74 -30.23
N ALA A 451 26.48 4.81 -30.28
CA ALA A 451 27.86 5.08 -30.71
C ALA A 451 27.94 5.50 -32.20
N ALA A 452 27.17 4.85 -33.08
CA ALA A 452 27.18 5.14 -34.50
C ALA A 452 26.44 6.44 -34.88
N HIS A 453 25.36 6.78 -34.16
CA HIS A 453 24.39 7.80 -34.60
C HIS A 453 24.05 8.89 -33.58
N CYS A 454 24.49 8.78 -32.32
CA CYS A 454 24.16 9.72 -31.23
C CYS A 454 25.39 10.33 -30.54
N GLN A 455 26.53 10.45 -31.24
CA GLN A 455 27.79 11.04 -30.73
C GLN A 455 28.12 12.42 -31.33
N GLN A 456 27.20 13.05 -32.06
CA GLN A 456 27.44 14.39 -32.63
C GLN A 456 27.23 15.50 -31.59
N PRO A 457 28.02 16.60 -31.61
CA PRO A 457 27.82 17.75 -30.71
C PRO A 457 26.68 18.68 -31.18
N ARG A 458 26.27 18.56 -32.44
CA ARG A 458 25.13 19.23 -33.09
C ARG A 458 24.63 18.29 -34.19
N TYR A 459 23.33 18.26 -34.43
CA TYR A 459 22.69 17.36 -35.38
C TYR A 459 22.03 18.15 -36.51
N ALA A 460 22.10 17.64 -37.75
CA ALA A 460 21.09 17.97 -38.76
C ALA A 460 19.76 17.27 -38.40
N LEU A 461 18.63 17.70 -38.97
CA LEU A 461 17.33 17.12 -38.63
C LEU A 461 17.23 15.63 -39.01
N GLU A 462 17.82 15.21 -40.13
CA GLU A 462 17.98 13.79 -40.51
C GLU A 462 18.81 13.00 -39.48
N ASP A 463 19.98 13.50 -39.04
CA ASP A 463 20.81 12.85 -38.03
C ASP A 463 20.10 12.78 -36.66
N ALA A 464 19.36 13.82 -36.31
CA ALA A 464 18.55 13.88 -35.09
C ALA A 464 17.42 12.84 -35.13
N ALA A 465 16.70 12.75 -36.26
CA ALA A 465 15.65 11.75 -36.47
C ALA A 465 16.22 10.32 -36.46
N ARG A 466 17.41 10.11 -37.06
CA ARG A 466 18.13 8.84 -37.03
C ARG A 466 18.57 8.44 -35.62
N CYS A 467 19.12 9.37 -34.83
CA CYS A 467 19.40 9.06 -33.43
C CYS A 467 18.11 8.71 -32.67
N ALA A 468 17.06 9.52 -32.80
CA ALA A 468 15.78 9.34 -32.11
C ALA A 468 15.00 8.07 -32.52
N TYR A 469 15.20 7.54 -33.73
CA TYR A 469 14.62 6.26 -34.18
C TYR A 469 15.02 5.09 -33.25
N GLY A 470 16.30 5.05 -32.84
CA GLY A 470 16.87 3.91 -32.15
C GLY A 470 17.32 4.14 -30.70
N ALA A 471 17.47 5.39 -30.27
CA ALA A 471 17.80 5.70 -28.88
C ALA A 471 16.59 5.53 -27.95
N SER A 472 16.74 4.76 -26.87
CA SER A 472 15.74 4.65 -25.80
C SER A 472 15.50 6.00 -25.11
N ALA A 473 16.59 6.74 -24.87
CA ALA A 473 16.58 8.16 -24.52
C ALA A 473 17.59 8.89 -25.43
N PRO A 474 17.15 9.70 -26.41
CA PRO A 474 18.05 10.48 -27.25
C PRO A 474 18.74 11.59 -26.44
N PRO A 475 19.96 12.03 -26.80
CA PRO A 475 20.63 13.15 -26.14
C PRO A 475 19.78 14.42 -26.19
N ALA A 476 19.90 15.28 -25.17
CA ALA A 476 19.12 16.52 -25.08
C ALA A 476 19.28 17.44 -26.32
N ALA A 477 20.45 17.42 -26.98
CA ALA A 477 20.69 18.14 -28.23
C ALA A 477 19.86 17.61 -29.43
N VAL A 478 19.58 16.30 -29.47
CA VAL A 478 18.71 15.67 -30.48
C VAL A 478 17.26 16.04 -30.22
N ALA A 479 16.82 15.95 -28.95
CA ALA A 479 15.48 16.38 -28.56
C ALA A 479 15.25 17.87 -28.87
N GLN A 480 16.24 18.73 -28.58
CA GLN A 480 16.19 20.16 -28.90
C GLN A 480 16.15 20.43 -30.42
N ALA A 481 16.94 19.71 -31.22
CA ALA A 481 16.92 19.85 -32.68
C ALA A 481 15.54 19.51 -33.27
N LEU A 482 14.98 18.35 -32.91
CA LEU A 482 13.66 17.92 -33.38
C LEU A 482 12.54 18.84 -32.87
N ALA A 483 12.55 19.22 -31.59
CA ALA A 483 11.60 20.18 -31.02
C ALA A 483 11.64 21.53 -31.75
N SER A 484 12.82 21.99 -32.18
CA SER A 484 12.97 23.27 -32.89
C SER A 484 12.37 23.27 -34.31
N ALA A 485 12.30 22.11 -34.98
CA ALA A 485 11.63 21.96 -36.27
C ALA A 485 10.10 21.90 -36.15
N LEU A 486 9.61 21.33 -35.04
CA LEU A 486 8.18 21.21 -34.76
C LEU A 486 7.56 22.48 -34.14
N GLY A 487 8.36 23.25 -33.39
CA GLY A 487 7.83 24.24 -32.44
C GLY A 487 7.18 23.61 -31.20
N GLU A 488 7.50 22.35 -30.91
CA GLU A 488 6.81 21.51 -29.94
C GLU A 488 7.63 21.22 -28.67
N ASP A 489 6.96 20.63 -27.69
CA ASP A 489 7.49 20.32 -26.37
C ASP A 489 8.22 18.96 -26.36
N PRO A 490 9.46 18.88 -25.83
CA PRO A 490 10.27 17.66 -25.83
C PRO A 490 9.60 16.40 -25.27
N GLU A 491 8.67 16.50 -24.31
CA GLU A 491 8.00 15.32 -23.72
C GLU A 491 7.12 14.58 -24.74
N HIS A 492 6.70 15.20 -25.84
CA HIS A 492 5.97 14.46 -26.89
C HIS A 492 6.90 13.61 -27.76
N LEU A 493 8.18 13.97 -27.86
CA LEU A 493 9.17 13.13 -28.54
C LEU A 493 9.35 11.78 -27.84
N ASP A 494 8.95 11.64 -26.58
CA ASP A 494 8.91 10.36 -25.84
C ASP A 494 7.69 9.52 -26.26
N ALA A 495 6.50 10.13 -26.37
CA ALA A 495 5.29 9.45 -26.85
C ALA A 495 5.48 8.90 -28.28
N LEU A 496 6.21 9.63 -29.12
CA LEU A 496 6.54 9.21 -30.49
C LEU A 496 7.62 8.12 -30.60
N ARG A 497 8.15 7.52 -29.51
CA ARG A 497 9.21 6.48 -29.59
C ARG A 497 8.76 5.01 -29.60
N GLY A 498 7.49 4.69 -29.30
CA GLY A 498 7.01 3.29 -29.24
C GLY A 498 7.00 2.58 -30.60
N ARG A 499 8.09 1.91 -30.97
CA ARG A 499 8.23 1.11 -32.19
C ARG A 499 7.34 -0.14 -32.18
#